data_AF-A0A4C1W0Y0-F1
#
_entry.id   AF-A0A4C1W0Y0-F1
#
_cell.length_a   1.000
_cell.length_b   1.000
_cell.length_c   1.000
_cell.angle_alpha   90.00
_cell.angle_beta   90.00
_cell.angle_gamma   90.00
#
_symmetry.space_group_name_H-M   'P 1'
#
loop_
_entity.id
_entity.type
_entity.pdbx_description
1 polymer ?
#
loop_
_entity_poly.entity_id
_entity_poly.type
_entity_poly.pdbx_seq_one_letter_code
_entity_poly.pdbx_strand_id
1 'polypeptide(L)'
;MSAESSNLSNIEHRAVIKYFVKKGKTPKEIFEDMVSVLQESAPSYTMVKKLARSFQQDRESCEDDPRPGRLVTVVTEENVRKIEKFVLADRRIKLWQIAEELQISKKRVGEIIHEQINEYEKNQCALGTKMLTPFDK
;
A
#
# COMPACT_ATOMS: atom_id res chain seq x y z
N MET A 1 12.33 -33.24 -27.82
CA MET A 1 11.35 -32.99 -26.74
C MET A 1 11.79 -31.69 -26.08
N SER A 2 11.16 -30.57 -26.45
CA SER A 2 11.49 -29.26 -25.87
C SER A 2 10.81 -29.18 -24.52
N ALA A 3 11.58 -29.14 -23.43
CA ALA A 3 11.02 -28.98 -22.11
C ALA A 3 10.29 -27.63 -22.04
N GLU A 4 9.02 -27.67 -21.67
CA GLU A 4 8.23 -26.48 -21.40
C GLU A 4 8.89 -25.74 -20.23
N SER A 5 9.56 -24.63 -20.53
CA SER A 5 10.12 -23.73 -19.52
C SER A 5 8.95 -23.13 -18.73
N SER A 6 8.65 -23.77 -17.60
CA SER A 6 7.65 -23.32 -16.66
C SER A 6 8.23 -22.11 -15.93
N ASN A 7 7.80 -20.92 -16.36
CA ASN A 7 8.19 -19.67 -15.71
C ASN A 7 7.67 -19.66 -14.28
N LEU A 8 8.54 -19.92 -13.31
CA LEU A 8 8.23 -19.77 -11.89
C LEU A 8 7.87 -18.32 -11.58
N SER A 9 6.83 -18.13 -10.79
CA SER A 9 6.49 -16.87 -10.16
C SER A 9 7.58 -16.43 -9.17
N ASN A 10 7.67 -15.13 -8.90
CA ASN A 10 8.61 -14.58 -7.92
C ASN A 10 8.44 -15.18 -6.51
N ILE A 11 7.22 -15.58 -6.16
CA ILE A 11 6.91 -16.22 -4.87
C ILE A 11 7.51 -17.62 -4.81
N GLU A 12 7.43 -18.40 -5.89
CA GLU A 12 8.02 -19.74 -5.96
C GLU A 12 9.54 -19.67 -5.89
N HIS A 13 10.18 -18.74 -6.60
CA HIS A 13 11.62 -18.52 -6.48
C HIS A 13 12.04 -18.23 -5.03
N ARG A 14 11.30 -17.37 -4.33
CA ARG A 14 11.55 -17.04 -2.92
C ARG A 14 11.38 -18.25 -2.02
N ALA A 15 10.36 -19.08 -2.24
CA ALA A 15 10.13 -20.31 -1.47
C ALA A 15 11.28 -21.32 -1.64
N VAL A 16 11.78 -21.51 -2.87
CA VAL A 16 12.93 -22.39 -3.15
C VAL A 16 14.20 -21.88 -2.46
N ILE A 17 14.47 -20.58 -2.55
CA ILE A 17 15.63 -19.96 -1.88
C ILE A 17 15.51 -20.14 -0.36
N LYS A 18 14.32 -19.89 0.22
CA LYS A 18 14.07 -20.09 1.66
C LYS A 18 14.33 -21.54 2.10
N TYR A 19 13.87 -22.51 1.31
CA TYR A 19 14.11 -23.92 1.58
C TYR A 19 15.60 -24.24 1.62
N PHE A 20 16.38 -23.78 0.64
CA PHE A 20 17.81 -24.05 0.62
C PHE A 20 18.61 -23.31 1.70
N VAL A 21 18.19 -22.10 2.09
CA VAL A 21 18.78 -21.39 3.24
C VAL A 21 18.54 -22.19 4.52
N LYS A 22 17.33 -22.73 4.74
CA LYS A 22 17.04 -23.62 5.87
C LYS A 22 17.85 -24.92 5.83
N LYS A 23 18.21 -25.40 4.63
CA LYS A 23 19.11 -26.54 4.44
C LYS A 23 20.59 -26.19 4.71
N GLY A 24 20.93 -24.93 4.93
CA GLY A 24 22.29 -24.46 5.21
C GLY A 24 23.16 -24.28 3.96
N LYS A 25 22.58 -24.25 2.75
CA LYS A 25 23.35 -23.98 1.52
C LYS A 25 23.79 -22.52 1.46
N THR A 26 24.95 -22.28 0.87
CA THR A 26 25.45 -20.94 0.58
C THR A 26 24.71 -20.32 -0.62
N PRO A 27 24.60 -18.98 -0.72
CA PRO A 27 23.92 -18.33 -1.83
C PRO A 27 24.48 -18.71 -3.22
N LYS A 28 25.76 -19.05 -3.30
CA LYS A 28 26.42 -19.49 -4.53
C LYS A 28 25.91 -20.87 -4.97
N GLU A 29 25.87 -21.83 -4.05
CA GLU A 29 25.34 -23.17 -4.33
C GLU A 29 23.85 -23.14 -4.68
N ILE A 30 23.07 -22.24 -4.04
CA ILE A 30 21.65 -22.05 -4.36
C ILE A 30 21.49 -21.55 -5.80
N PHE A 31 22.29 -20.57 -6.20
CA PHE A 31 22.23 -20.01 -7.54
C PHE A 31 22.62 -21.03 -8.61
N GLU A 32 23.71 -21.79 -8.40
CA GLU A 32 24.15 -22.83 -9.33
C GLU A 32 23.09 -23.92 -9.50
N ASP A 33 22.45 -24.36 -8.40
CA ASP A 33 21.36 -25.33 -8.40
C ASP A 33 20.14 -24.80 -9.17
N MET A 34 19.70 -23.56 -8.89
CA MET A 34 18.57 -22.93 -9.59
C MET A 34 18.83 -22.71 -11.07
N VAL A 35 20.05 -22.32 -11.47
CA VAL A 35 20.43 -22.18 -12.88
C VAL A 35 20.46 -23.53 -13.58
N SER A 36 20.91 -24.59 -12.91
CA SER A 36 20.94 -25.93 -13.51
C SER A 36 19.53 -26.46 -13.86
N VAL A 37 18.52 -26.08 -13.05
CA VAL A 37 17.13 -26.54 -13.20
C VAL A 37 16.30 -25.60 -14.08
N LEU A 38 16.39 -24.28 -13.85
CA LEU A 38 15.52 -23.27 -14.46
C LEU A 38 16.13 -22.57 -15.67
N GLN A 39 17.45 -22.71 -15.87
CA GLN A 39 18.19 -22.12 -16.99
C GLN A 39 17.87 -20.63 -17.18
N GLU A 40 17.17 -20.27 -18.27
CA GLU A 40 16.81 -18.88 -18.61
C GLU A 40 15.80 -18.26 -17.63
N SER A 41 14.98 -19.06 -16.98
CA SER A 41 13.98 -18.60 -16.00
C SER A 41 14.57 -18.45 -14.59
N ALA A 42 15.86 -18.73 -14.40
CA ALA A 42 16.51 -18.65 -13.09
C ALA A 42 16.62 -17.19 -12.59
N PRO A 43 16.45 -16.95 -11.28
CA PRO A 43 16.64 -15.62 -10.71
C PRO A 43 18.12 -15.23 -10.75
N SER A 44 18.38 -13.93 -10.91
CA SER A 44 19.75 -13.40 -10.89
C SER A 44 20.46 -13.71 -9.57
N TYR A 45 21.79 -13.91 -9.64
CA TYR A 45 22.62 -14.14 -8.45
C TYR A 45 22.45 -13.05 -7.37
N THR A 46 22.33 -11.78 -7.80
CA THR A 46 22.12 -10.65 -6.88
C THR A 46 20.80 -10.78 -6.11
N MET A 47 19.74 -11.26 -6.75
CA MET A 47 18.46 -11.51 -6.10
C MET A 47 18.55 -12.67 -5.10
N VAL A 48 19.17 -13.79 -5.50
CA VAL A 48 19.41 -14.95 -4.62
C VAL A 48 20.19 -14.54 -3.37
N LYS A 49 21.27 -13.77 -3.54
CA LYS A 49 22.10 -13.28 -2.43
C LYS A 49 21.32 -12.37 -1.47
N LYS A 50 20.50 -11.46 -2.01
CA LYS A 50 19.65 -10.57 -1.18
C LYS A 50 18.64 -11.37 -0.37
N LEU A 51 17.91 -12.28 -1.02
CA LEU A 51 16.89 -13.11 -0.37
C LEU A 51 17.51 -14.05 0.67
N ALA A 52 18.63 -14.70 0.35
CA ALA A 52 19.32 -15.58 1.28
C ALA A 52 19.74 -14.83 2.56
N ARG A 53 20.26 -13.60 2.42
CA ARG A 53 20.56 -12.74 3.57
C ARG A 53 19.30 -12.40 4.38
N SER A 54 18.19 -12.05 3.71
CA SER A 54 16.93 -11.74 4.39
C SER A 54 16.39 -12.95 5.17
N PHE A 55 16.48 -14.16 4.60
CA PHE A 55 16.02 -15.38 5.26
C PHE A 55 16.94 -15.83 6.42
N GLN A 56 18.23 -15.50 6.37
CA GLN A 56 19.15 -15.69 7.51
C GLN A 56 18.85 -14.75 8.69
N GLN A 57 18.16 -13.64 8.46
CA GLN A 57 17.75 -12.67 9.47
C GLN A 57 16.33 -12.94 10.02
N ASP A 58 15.88 -14.21 9.97
CA ASP A 58 14.59 -14.70 10.47
C ASP A 58 13.34 -14.07 9.86
N ARG A 59 13.42 -13.49 8.65
CA ARG A 59 12.21 -13.14 7.91
C ARG A 59 11.54 -14.40 7.37
N GLU A 60 10.40 -14.77 7.93
CA GLU A 60 9.68 -15.96 7.48
C GLU A 60 8.79 -15.74 6.26
N SER A 61 8.45 -14.50 5.90
CA SER A 61 7.53 -14.27 4.79
C SER A 61 8.18 -14.51 3.43
N CYS A 62 7.52 -15.32 2.59
CA CYS A 62 7.82 -15.41 1.16
C CYS A 62 7.13 -14.30 0.36
N GLU A 63 6.21 -13.55 0.96
CA GLU A 63 5.54 -12.43 0.31
C GLU A 63 6.41 -11.18 0.33
N ASP A 64 6.24 -10.31 -0.66
CA ASP A 64 6.87 -9.00 -0.61
C ASP A 64 6.33 -8.22 0.59
N ASP A 65 7.22 -7.52 1.30
CA ASP A 65 6.77 -6.56 2.30
C ASP A 65 5.81 -5.58 1.62
N PRO A 66 4.79 -5.07 2.33
CA PRO A 66 3.92 -4.04 1.80
C PRO A 66 4.79 -2.91 1.24
N ARG A 67 4.83 -2.81 -0.09
CA ARG A 67 5.66 -1.84 -0.77
C ARG A 67 5.09 -0.49 -0.40
N PRO A 68 5.87 0.42 0.23
CA PRO A 68 5.41 1.78 0.39
C PRO A 68 5.21 2.34 -1.02
N GLY A 69 3.94 2.43 -1.44
CA GLY A 69 3.58 3.16 -2.63
C GLY A 69 3.94 4.62 -2.48
N ARG A 70 3.77 5.41 -3.55
CA ARG A 70 3.68 6.87 -3.41
C ARG A 70 2.62 7.15 -2.36
N LEU A 71 3.00 7.86 -1.30
CA LEU A 71 2.10 8.24 -0.21
C LEU A 71 0.86 8.92 -0.82
N VAL A 72 -0.23 8.18 -0.95
CA VAL A 72 -1.58 8.74 -1.05
C VAL A 72 -2.14 8.96 0.37
N THR A 73 -1.28 8.88 1.39
CA THR A 73 -1.53 9.25 2.78
C THR A 73 -1.34 10.76 3.02
N VAL A 74 -1.84 11.61 2.11
CA VAL A 74 -2.12 13.03 2.42
C VAL A 74 -3.56 13.19 2.93
N VAL A 75 -4.30 12.09 2.99
CA VAL A 75 -5.56 11.96 3.75
C VAL A 75 -5.20 11.38 5.12
N THR A 76 -4.37 12.08 5.88
CA THR A 76 -4.36 11.85 7.32
C THR A 76 -5.75 12.21 7.85
N GLU A 77 -6.26 11.42 8.79
CA GLU A 77 -7.55 11.70 9.43
C GLU A 77 -7.61 13.13 10.00
N GLU A 78 -6.46 13.67 10.40
CA GLU A 78 -6.29 15.07 10.78
C GLU A 78 -6.67 16.06 9.65
N ASN A 79 -6.23 15.82 8.41
CA ASN A 79 -6.56 16.68 7.28
C ASN A 79 -8.04 16.57 6.92
N VAL A 80 -8.64 15.38 7.05
CA VAL A 80 -10.10 15.20 6.86
C VAL A 80 -10.87 15.99 7.90
N ARG A 81 -10.54 15.86 9.19
CA ARG A 81 -11.18 16.60 10.29
C ARG A 81 -11.02 18.11 10.12
N LYS A 82 -9.89 18.59 9.60
CA LYS A 82 -9.70 20.03 9.30
C LYS A 82 -10.60 20.48 8.15
N ILE A 83 -10.68 19.72 7.05
CA ILE A 83 -11.56 20.02 5.92
C ILE A 83 -13.03 20.02 6.37
N GLU A 84 -13.44 19.05 7.19
CA GLU A 84 -14.79 19.00 7.78
C GLU A 84 -15.09 20.26 8.60
N LYS A 85 -14.16 20.70 9.46
CA LYS A 85 -14.32 21.95 10.21
C LYS A 85 -14.49 23.17 9.30
N PHE A 86 -13.72 23.25 8.22
CA PHE A 86 -13.83 24.33 7.24
C PHE A 86 -15.18 24.33 6.52
N VAL A 87 -15.66 23.16 6.11
CA VAL A 87 -16.95 23.02 5.41
C VAL A 87 -18.15 23.25 6.35
N LEU A 88 -18.05 22.82 7.62
CA LEU A 88 -19.07 23.08 8.64
C LEU A 88 -19.12 24.55 9.07
N ALA A 89 -17.98 25.23 9.11
CA ALA A 89 -17.90 26.65 9.46
C ALA A 89 -18.43 27.57 8.34
N ASP A 90 -18.11 27.27 7.08
CA ASP A 90 -18.62 28.00 5.92
C ASP A 90 -18.90 27.06 4.74
N ARG A 91 -20.18 26.81 4.46
CA ARG A 91 -20.62 25.96 3.33
C ARG A 91 -20.26 26.56 1.95
N ARG A 92 -19.89 27.84 1.88
CA ARG A 92 -19.52 28.54 0.63
C ARG A 92 -18.00 28.68 0.45
N ILE A 93 -17.20 28.04 1.30
CA ILE A 93 -15.74 28.09 1.21
C ILE A 93 -15.23 27.58 -0.14
N LYS A 94 -14.25 28.28 -0.73
CA LYS A 94 -13.68 27.90 -2.02
C LYS A 94 -12.57 26.88 -1.82
N LEU A 95 -12.52 25.86 -2.68
CA LEU A 95 -11.51 24.78 -2.64
C LEU A 95 -10.05 25.27 -2.57
N TRP A 96 -9.74 26.42 -3.17
CA TRP A 96 -8.38 26.96 -3.17
C TRP A 96 -7.96 27.52 -1.81
N GLN A 97 -8.89 28.02 -1.00
CA GLN A 97 -8.59 28.54 0.34
C GLN A 97 -8.20 27.39 1.28
N ILE A 98 -8.92 26.27 1.20
CA ILE A 98 -8.61 25.05 1.96
C ILE A 98 -7.28 24.44 1.50
N ALA A 99 -7.03 24.46 0.18
CA ALA A 99 -5.78 23.96 -0.40
C ALA A 99 -4.55 24.75 0.08
N GLU A 100 -4.66 26.07 0.17
CA GLU A 100 -3.63 26.96 0.67
C GLU A 100 -3.37 26.76 2.17
N GLU A 101 -4.44 26.66 2.97
CA GLU A 101 -4.34 26.46 4.42
C GLU A 101 -3.73 25.10 4.78
N LEU A 102 -4.10 24.04 4.06
CA LEU A 102 -3.63 22.69 4.33
C LEU A 102 -2.35 22.32 3.57
N GLN A 103 -1.88 23.19 2.67
CA GLN A 103 -0.78 22.91 1.75
C GLN A 103 -1.01 21.62 0.92
N ILE A 104 -2.27 21.40 0.52
CA ILE A 104 -2.71 20.24 -0.26
C ILE A 104 -3.15 20.72 -1.64
N SER A 105 -2.95 19.91 -2.69
CA SER A 105 -3.44 20.26 -4.02
C SER A 105 -4.98 20.41 -4.06
N LYS A 106 -5.48 21.40 -4.80
CA LYS A 106 -6.92 21.65 -5.02
C LYS A 106 -7.67 20.39 -5.48
N LYS A 107 -7.06 19.61 -6.38
CA LYS A 107 -7.63 18.35 -6.88
C LYS A 107 -7.91 17.38 -5.73
N ARG A 108 -6.94 17.23 -4.83
CA ARG A 108 -7.04 16.31 -3.69
C ARG A 108 -8.06 16.76 -2.66
N VAL A 109 -8.17 18.07 -2.39
CA VAL A 109 -9.24 18.62 -1.53
C VAL A 109 -10.63 18.30 -2.10
N GLY A 110 -10.81 18.44 -3.43
CA GLY A 110 -12.06 18.08 -4.09
C GLY A 110 -12.40 16.60 -3.99
N GLU A 111 -11.41 15.71 -4.17
CA GLU A 111 -11.57 14.26 -3.96
C GLU A 111 -12.01 13.95 -2.52
N ILE A 112 -11.37 14.55 -1.51
CA ILE A 112 -11.71 14.33 -0.09
C ILE A 112 -13.14 14.80 0.21
N ILE A 113 -13.54 15.99 -0.24
CA ILE A 113 -14.90 16.50 -0.01
C ILE A 113 -15.94 15.59 -0.71
N HIS A 114 -15.65 15.15 -1.93
CA HIS A 114 -16.54 14.28 -2.68
C HIS A 114 -16.68 12.88 -2.05
N GLU A 115 -15.58 12.27 -1.61
CA GLU A 115 -15.58 10.93 -1.01
C GLU A 115 -16.10 10.95 0.43
N GLN A 116 -15.66 11.90 1.26
CA GLN A 116 -15.90 11.88 2.70
C GLN A 116 -17.09 12.73 3.15
N ILE A 117 -17.42 13.84 2.47
CA ILE A 117 -18.46 14.77 2.97
C ILE A 117 -19.80 14.60 2.24
N ASN A 118 -19.79 14.37 0.93
CA ASN A 118 -21.04 14.14 0.18
C ASN A 118 -21.76 12.85 0.58
N GLU A 119 -21.05 11.87 1.13
CA GLU A 119 -21.67 10.67 1.70
C GLU A 119 -22.44 11.00 2.99
N TYR A 120 -21.92 11.91 3.82
CA TYR A 120 -22.63 12.42 5.01
C TYR A 120 -23.85 13.28 4.65
N GLU A 121 -23.77 14.18 3.65
CA GLU A 121 -24.94 14.97 3.22
C GLU A 121 -26.06 14.09 2.63
N LYS A 122 -25.72 13.04 1.86
CA LYS A 122 -26.71 12.06 1.38
C LYS A 122 -27.36 11.28 2.53
N ASN A 123 -26.57 10.89 3.53
CA ASN A 123 -27.07 10.18 4.71
C ASN A 123 -27.93 11.09 5.62
N GLN A 124 -27.65 12.40 5.69
CA GLN A 124 -28.51 13.38 6.38
C GLN A 124 -29.82 13.68 5.64
N CYS A 125 -29.83 13.70 4.31
CA CYS A 125 -31.07 13.82 3.54
C CYS A 125 -31.94 12.55 3.60
N ALA A 126 -31.32 11.37 3.71
CA ALA A 126 -32.02 10.09 3.85
C ALA A 126 -32.57 9.86 5.27
N LEU A 127 -31.86 10.32 6.30
CA LEU A 127 -32.32 10.32 7.69
C LEU A 127 -33.07 11.62 7.95
N GLY A 128 -34.37 11.64 7.63
CA GLY A 128 -35.28 12.75 7.92
C GLY A 128 -35.50 13.01 9.42
N THR A 129 -34.44 13.33 10.16
CA THR A 129 -34.49 13.76 11.56
C THR A 129 -34.69 15.27 11.61
N LYS A 130 -35.96 15.68 11.67
CA LYS A 130 -36.34 17.01 12.18
C LYS A 130 -36.28 16.99 13.71
N MET A 131 -35.58 18.00 14.27
CA MET A 131 -35.74 18.67 15.58
C MET A 131 -34.50 18.67 16.50
N LEU A 132 -33.96 19.89 16.63
CA LEU A 132 -33.54 20.62 17.84
C LEU A 132 -32.43 20.07 18.78
N THR A 133 -31.49 20.99 19.06
CA THR A 133 -30.50 21.14 20.15
C THR A 133 -31.13 20.96 21.56
N PRO A 134 -30.41 20.98 22.71
CA PRO A 134 -28.99 21.34 22.99
C PRO A 134 -28.25 20.38 23.96
N PHE A 135 -26.91 20.44 24.05
CA PHE A 135 -26.21 20.15 25.31
C PHE A 135 -24.89 20.93 25.38
N ASP A 136 -24.94 21.99 26.20
CA ASP A 136 -23.80 22.63 26.83
C ASP A 136 -23.20 21.71 27.92
N LYS A 137 -21.85 21.70 28.01
CA LYS A 137 -21.08 21.92 29.25
C LYS A 137 -19.61 22.19 28.93
#